data_AF-A0A3G5T3U4-F1
#
_entry.id   AF-A0A3G5T3U4-F1
#
_cell.length_a   1.000
_cell.length_b   1.000
_cell.length_c   1.000
_cell.angle_alpha   90.00
_cell.angle_beta   90.00
_cell.angle_gamma   90.00
#
_symmetry.space_group_name_H-M   'P 1'
#
loop_
_entity.id
_entity.type
_entity.pdbx_description
1 polymer ?
#
loop_
_entity_poly.entity_id
_entity_poly.type
_entity_poly.pdbx_seq_one_letter_code
_entity_poly.pdbx_strand_id
1 'polypeptide(L)'
;MGTLRIRTDAVVERALAALARDGKSRSEAAREAILTAEREQRRARMRAEAEALRNDPEDVEASKDLAAEMELEHPSPVDVVRDVDLPVA
;
A
#
# COMPACT_ATOMS: atom_id res chain seq x y z
N MET A 1 3.26 -19.02 -30.83
CA MET A 1 3.67 -17.64 -30.49
C MET A 1 2.90 -16.69 -31.39
N GLY A 2 2.18 -15.72 -30.82
CA GLY A 2 1.44 -14.72 -31.60
C GLY A 2 2.32 -13.51 -31.93
N THR A 3 2.00 -12.82 -33.03
CA THR A 3 2.69 -11.60 -33.44
C THR A 3 1.80 -10.39 -33.18
N LEU A 4 2.31 -9.41 -32.45
CA LEU A 4 1.65 -8.12 -32.21
C LEU A 4 2.28 -7.06 -33.11
N ARG A 5 1.49 -6.38 -33.95
CA ARG A 5 1.94 -5.20 -34.70
C ARG A 5 1.49 -3.95 -33.99
N ILE A 6 2.44 -3.09 -33.66
CA ILE A 6 2.20 -1.82 -32.96
C ILE A 6 2.66 -0.70 -33.89
N ARG A 7 1.85 0.34 -34.02
CA ARG A 7 2.30 1.59 -34.65
C ARG A 7 3.13 2.36 -33.63
N THR A 8 4.32 2.76 -34.04
CA THR A 8 5.27 3.50 -33.21
C THR A 8 5.47 4.90 -33.78
N ASP A 9 5.85 5.83 -32.91
CA ASP A 9 6.29 7.17 -33.28
C ASP A 9 7.79 7.33 -33.04
N ALA A 10 8.33 8.50 -33.38
CA ALA A 10 9.74 8.79 -33.22
C ALA A 10 10.24 8.70 -31.76
N VAL A 11 9.38 8.94 -30.77
CA VAL A 11 9.74 8.84 -29.35
C VAL A 11 9.88 7.38 -28.96
N VAL A 12 8.92 6.55 -29.34
CA VAL A 12 8.93 5.10 -29.07
C VAL A 12 10.10 4.43 -29.80
N GLU A 13 10.39 4.84 -31.04
CA GLU A 13 11.53 4.33 -31.78
C GLU A 13 12.87 4.62 -31.08
N ARG A 14 13.04 5.83 -30.54
CA ARG A 14 14.24 6.18 -29.75
C ARG A 14 14.32 5.38 -28.46
N ALA A 15 13.20 5.21 -27.75
CA ALA A 15 13.16 4.42 -26.52
C ALA A 15 13.49 2.95 -26.79
N LEU A 16 12.90 2.35 -27.84
CA LEU A 16 13.21 0.98 -28.25
C LEU A 16 14.67 0.81 -28.65
N ALA A 17 15.25 1.77 -29.37
CA ALA A 17 16.67 1.75 -29.70
C ALA A 17 17.58 1.83 -28.47
N ALA A 18 17.18 2.58 -27.43
CA ALA A 18 17.91 2.63 -26.17
C ALA A 18 17.78 1.32 -25.37
N LEU A 19 16.60 0.72 -25.34
CA LEU A 19 16.32 -0.54 -24.63
C LEU A 19 16.92 -1.77 -25.32
N ALA A 20 17.07 -1.72 -26.65
CA ALA A 20 17.69 -2.76 -27.45
C ALA A 20 19.23 -2.67 -27.49
N ARG A 21 19.84 -1.78 -26.70
CA ARG A 21 21.31 -1.74 -26.56
C ARG A 21 21.82 -3.08 -26.01
N ASP A 22 23.11 -3.33 -26.22
CA ASP A 22 23.80 -4.52 -25.73
C ASP A 22 23.37 -5.85 -26.42
N GLY A 23 22.93 -5.75 -27.68
CA GLY A 23 22.66 -6.92 -28.52
C GLY A 23 21.25 -7.51 -28.37
N LYS A 24 20.37 -6.86 -27.60
CA LYS A 24 18.97 -7.27 -27.48
C LYS A 24 18.18 -6.98 -28.75
N SER A 25 17.30 -7.89 -29.14
CA SER A 25 16.33 -7.61 -30.20
C SER A 25 15.26 -6.62 -29.73
N ARG A 26 14.66 -5.89 -30.66
CA ARG A 26 13.53 -4.99 -30.36
C ARG A 26 12.35 -5.72 -29.73
N SER A 27 12.11 -6.97 -30.14
CA SER A 27 11.05 -7.82 -29.59
C SER A 27 11.33 -8.20 -28.14
N GLU A 28 12.58 -8.52 -27.80
CA GLU A 28 12.99 -8.80 -26.42
C GLU A 28 12.88 -7.54 -25.56
N ALA A 29 13.39 -6.41 -26.04
CA ALA A 29 13.28 -5.12 -25.36
C ALA A 29 11.81 -4.74 -25.09
N ALA A 30 10.94 -4.87 -26.10
CA ALA A 30 9.51 -4.61 -25.95
C ALA A 30 8.86 -5.57 -24.95
N ARG A 31 9.20 -6.88 -25.01
CA ARG A 31 8.67 -7.88 -24.09
C ARG A 31 9.07 -7.59 -22.64
N GLU A 32 10.34 -7.28 -22.40
CA GLU A 32 10.83 -6.92 -21.07
C GLU A 32 10.16 -5.65 -20.53
N ALA A 33 10.01 -4.62 -21.38
CA ALA A 33 9.34 -3.37 -21.01
C ALA A 33 7.88 -3.62 -20.59
N ILE A 34 7.13 -4.42 -21.36
CA ILE A 34 5.74 -4.76 -21.04
C ILE A 34 5.65 -5.50 -19.70
N LEU A 35 6.52 -6.50 -19.48
CA LEU A 35 6.52 -7.27 -18.23
C LEU A 35 6.93 -6.42 -17.02
N THR A 36 7.80 -5.43 -17.23
CA THR A 36 8.21 -4.48 -16.19
C THR A 36 7.04 -3.58 -15.81
N ALA A 37 6.36 -3.00 -16.80
CA ALA A 37 5.20 -2.16 -16.60
C ALA A 37 4.05 -2.91 -15.88
N GLU A 38 3.79 -4.18 -16.23
CA GLU A 38 2.81 -5.00 -15.53
C GLU A 38 3.16 -5.18 -14.05
N ARG A 39 4.42 -5.51 -13.75
CA ARG A 39 4.88 -5.70 -12.36
C ARG A 39 4.76 -4.42 -11.55
N GLU A 40 5.09 -3.28 -12.14
CA GLU A 40 4.95 -1.96 -11.51
C GLU A 40 3.49 -1.65 -11.22
N GLN A 41 2.60 -1.86 -12.19
CA GLN A 41 1.17 -1.65 -12.02
C GLN A 41 0.59 -2.59 -10.96
N ARG A 42 0.99 -3.86 -10.95
CA ARG A 42 0.56 -4.83 -9.94
C ARG A 42 1.00 -4.43 -8.54
N ARG A 43 2.25 -3.97 -8.39
CA ARG A 43 2.76 -3.45 -7.10
C ARG A 43 2.03 -2.19 -6.67
N ALA A 44 1.76 -1.27 -7.60
CA ALA A 44 0.98 -0.07 -7.31
C ALA A 44 -0.43 -0.43 -6.82
N ARG A 45 -1.09 -1.39 -7.49
CA ARG A 45 -2.41 -1.88 -7.09
C ARG A 45 -2.40 -2.50 -5.69
N MET A 46 -1.44 -3.39 -5.40
CA MET A 46 -1.33 -4.00 -4.06
C MET A 46 -1.06 -2.96 -2.96
N ARG A 47 -0.29 -1.91 -3.25
CA ARG A 47 -0.09 -0.81 -2.29
C ARG A 47 -1.38 -0.01 -2.08
N ALA A 48 -2.11 0.30 -3.14
CA ALA A 48 -3.39 0.99 -3.04
C ALA A 48 -4.45 0.15 -2.30
N GLU A 49 -4.49 -1.17 -2.53
CA GLU A 49 -5.34 -2.11 -1.80
C GLU A 49 -4.95 -2.18 -0.31
N ALA A 50 -3.65 -2.23 0.01
CA ALA A 50 -3.17 -2.23 1.40
C ALA A 50 -3.43 -0.89 2.12
N GLU A 51 -3.32 0.22 1.41
CA GLU A 51 -3.66 1.56 1.93
C GLU A 51 -5.17 1.72 2.14
N ALA A 52 -5.99 1.17 1.25
CA ALA A 52 -7.44 1.12 1.41
C ALA A 52 -7.84 0.28 2.63
N LEU A 53 -7.20 -0.88 2.84
CA LEU A 53 -7.45 -1.74 4.02
C LEU A 53 -7.00 -1.06 5.32
N ARG A 54 -5.87 -0.33 5.30
CA ARG A 54 -5.35 0.38 6.49
C ARG A 54 -6.21 1.57 6.90
N ASN A 55 -6.95 2.15 5.95
CA ASN A 55 -7.83 3.29 6.18
C ASN A 55 -9.30 2.87 6.26
N ASP A 56 -9.59 1.60 6.53
CA ASP A 56 -10.96 1.13 6.72
C ASP A 56 -11.57 1.81 7.96
N PRO A 57 -12.64 2.62 7.80
CA PRO A 57 -13.26 3.32 8.91
C PRO A 57 -13.83 2.38 9.97
N GLU A 58 -14.25 1.16 9.61
CA GLU A 58 -14.77 0.18 10.57
C GLU A 58 -13.65 -0.34 11.49
N ASP A 59 -12.47 -0.60 10.93
CA ASP A 59 -11.30 -1.05 11.71
C ASP A 59 -10.76 0.06 12.63
N VAL A 60 -10.84 1.32 12.20
CA VAL A 60 -10.43 2.48 13.02
C VAL A 60 -11.39 2.71 14.19
N GLU A 61 -12.70 2.55 13.99
CA GLU A 61 -13.69 2.64 15.07
C GLU A 61 -13.55 1.46 16.04
N ALA A 62 -13.47 0.22 15.53
CA ALA A 62 -13.28 -0.96 16.36
C ALA A 62 -11.99 -0.89 17.21
N SER A 63 -10.91 -0.33 16.66
CA SER A 63 -9.66 -0.12 17.41
C SER A 63 -9.79 0.92 18.53
N LYS A 64 -10.61 1.96 18.34
CA LYS A 64 -10.87 2.96 19.38
C LYS A 64 -11.76 2.40 20.48
N ASP A 65 -12.78 1.64 20.10
CA ASP A 65 -13.70 1.01 21.05
C ASP A 65 -12.95 -0.01 21.93
N LEU A 66 -12.10 -0.83 21.33
CA LEU A 66 -11.25 -1.77 22.06
C LEU A 66 -10.25 -1.07 22.99
N ALA A 67 -9.62 0.02 22.53
CA ALA A 67 -8.70 0.81 23.37
C ALA A 67 -9.42 1.43 24.58
N ALA A 68 -10.65 1.93 24.38
CA ALA A 68 -11.48 2.46 25.45
C ALA A 68 -11.90 1.36 26.45
N GLU A 69 -12.23 0.16 25.97
CA GLU A 69 -12.55 -0.99 26.81
C GLU A 69 -11.34 -1.44 27.66
N MET A 70 -10.13 -1.48 27.07
CA MET A 70 -8.91 -1.84 27.80
C MET A 70 -8.51 -0.79 28.86
N GLU A 71 -8.75 0.50 28.59
CA GLU A 71 -8.53 1.58 29.55
C GLU A 71 -9.53 1.55 30.73
N LEU A 72 -10.76 1.04 30.48
CA LEU A 72 -11.75 0.75 31.52
C LEU A 72 -11.39 -0.49 32.36
N GLU A 73 -10.75 -1.51 31.77
CA GLU A 73 -10.43 -2.76 32.46
C GLU A 73 -9.11 -2.71 33.26
N HIS A 74 -8.20 -1.79 32.92
CA HIS A 74 -6.97 -1.52 33.68
C HIS A 74 -6.83 -0.01 33.99
N PRO A 75 -7.59 0.53 34.96
CA PRO A 75 -7.40 1.92 35.36
C PRO A 75 -6.00 2.12 35.91
N SER A 76 -5.34 3.18 35.42
CA SER A 76 -4.10 3.70 36.00
C SER A 76 -4.28 3.89 37.53
N PRO A 77 -3.29 3.50 38.36
CA PRO A 77 -3.41 3.55 39.82
C PRO A 77 -3.55 4.98 40.41
N VAL A 78 -3.57 6.01 39.56
CA VAL A 78 -3.69 7.41 39.98
C VAL A 78 -5.15 7.83 40.24
N ASP A 79 -6.14 7.11 39.69
CA ASP A 79 -7.55 7.50 39.79
C ASP A 79 -8.31 6.85 40.97
N VAL A 80 -7.77 5.79 41.58
CA VAL A 80 -8.41 5.06 42.70
C VAL A 80 -8.38 5.87 44.03
N VAL A 81 -7.58 6.94 44.11
CA VAL A 81 -7.34 7.67 45.37
C VAL A 81 -8.39 8.76 45.65
N ARG A 82 -9.28 9.10 44.70
CA ARG A 82 -10.25 10.20 44.88
C ARG A 82 -11.56 9.84 45.57
N ASP A 83 -11.87 8.55 45.75
CA ASP A 83 -13.17 8.10 46.31
C ASP A 83 -13.14 7.68 47.78
N VAL A 84 -12.06 7.95 48.52
CA VAL A 84 -12.07 7.74 49.98
C VAL A 84 -12.57 9.02 50.66
N ASP A 85 -13.90 9.17 50.69
CA ASP A 85 -14.59 10.09 51.61
C ASP A 85 -14.21 9.72 53.06
N LEU A 86 -13.38 10.57 53.68
CA LEU A 86 -13.12 10.54 55.11
C LEU A 86 -14.35 11.14 55.83
N PRO A 87 -14.96 10.45 56.81
CA PRO A 87 -16.06 11.04 57.57
C PRO A 87 -15.52 12.18 58.45
N VAL A 88 -16.11 13.36 58.29
CA VAL A 88 -15.90 14.52 59.16
C VAL A 88 -16.32 14.15 60.58
N ALA A 89 -15.39 14.32 61.53
CA ALA A 89 -15.60 14.12 62.97
C ALA A 89 -16.32 15.30 63.62
#